data_AF-A0A536W941-F1
#
_entry.id   AF-A0A536W941-F1
#
_cell.length_a   1.000
_cell.length_b   1.000
_cell.length_c   1.000
_cell.angle_alpha   90.00
_cell.angle_beta   90.00
_cell.angle_gamma   90.00
#
_symmetry.space_group_name_H-M   'P 1'
#
loop_
_entity.id
_entity.type
_entity.pdbx_description
1 polymer ?
#
loop_
_entity_poly.entity_id
_entity_poly.type
_entity_poly.pdbx_seq_one_letter_code
_entity_poly.pdbx_strand_id
1 'polypeptide(L)'
;MSAATSPRLEAPPHSCDTHMHVYDPRFPQAQGGPKPPGNFPVEAYRRMQARLGVSRVVIVQPNAYQDDNRCTVDAIAQLGADAKGVGVVKPSVTDAQLDALTRGGIRGIRFMTLPGGALGWDVMDGLAARVHAFGWHAVVQLDGRTLPEREAQILRLPGRFIIDHVGKFLDPVPPQHPAFKSLLKLVDSGRCW
;
A
#
# COMPACT_ATOMS: atom_id res chain seq x y z
N MET A 1 -27.49 15.73 -2.71
CA MET A 1 -26.49 14.81 -2.14
C MET A 1 -27.24 13.61 -1.61
N SER A 2 -27.09 12.43 -2.21
CA SER A 2 -27.72 11.21 -1.68
C SER A 2 -27.21 10.96 -0.26
N ALA A 3 -28.11 10.77 0.70
CA ALA A 3 -27.73 10.41 2.06
C ALA A 3 -26.97 9.09 1.99
N ALA A 4 -25.67 9.11 2.27
CA ALA A 4 -24.84 7.93 2.19
C ALA A 4 -25.34 6.90 3.22
N THR A 5 -25.89 5.79 2.74
CA THR A 5 -26.38 4.71 3.59
C THR A 5 -25.22 3.91 4.20
N SER A 6 -25.44 3.38 5.41
CA SER A 6 -24.52 2.41 6.02
C SER A 6 -24.59 1.06 5.28
N PRO A 7 -23.52 0.25 5.31
CA PRO A 7 -23.56 -1.12 4.81
C PRO A 7 -24.70 -1.93 5.47
N ARG A 8 -25.32 -2.85 4.73
CA ARG A 8 -26.37 -3.74 5.27
C ARG A 8 -25.83 -4.78 6.25
N LEU A 9 -24.56 -5.16 6.07
CA LEU A 9 -23.87 -6.11 6.93
C LEU A 9 -22.96 -5.34 7.88
N GLU A 10 -22.98 -5.73 9.14
CA GLU A 10 -22.06 -5.19 10.15
C GLU A 10 -20.67 -5.79 9.95
N ALA A 11 -19.65 -4.93 10.02
CA ALA A 11 -18.27 -5.38 10.02
C ALA A 11 -17.99 -6.15 11.33
N PRO A 12 -17.34 -7.32 11.27
CA PRO A 12 -16.91 -8.01 12.47
C PRO A 12 -16.05 -7.11 13.38
N PRO A 13 -16.09 -7.32 14.71
CA PRO A 13 -15.19 -6.62 15.63
C PRO A 13 -13.73 -6.72 15.15
N HIS A 14 -13.00 -5.62 15.29
CA HIS A 14 -11.60 -5.52 14.86
C HIS A 14 -11.37 -5.60 13.33
N SER A 15 -12.39 -5.40 12.49
CA SER A 15 -12.19 -5.29 11.04
C SER A 15 -11.16 -4.20 10.68
N CYS A 16 -10.36 -4.50 9.66
CA CYS A 16 -9.27 -3.66 9.18
C CYS A 16 -9.56 -3.20 7.75
N ASP A 17 -9.49 -1.89 7.52
CA ASP A 17 -9.35 -1.33 6.18
C ASP A 17 -7.87 -1.37 5.79
N THR A 18 -7.52 -2.24 4.84
CA THR A 18 -6.12 -2.56 4.55
C THR A 18 -5.48 -1.65 3.51
N HIS A 19 -6.23 -0.71 2.92
CA HIS A 19 -5.68 0.16 1.89
C HIS A 19 -6.47 1.46 1.74
N MET A 20 -5.91 2.55 2.29
CA MET A 20 -6.43 3.90 2.05
C MET A 20 -5.28 4.91 1.92
N HIS A 21 -5.61 6.12 1.46
CA HIS A 21 -4.68 7.23 1.36
C HIS A 21 -5.21 8.45 2.14
N VAL A 22 -4.31 9.21 2.74
CA VAL A 22 -4.60 10.53 3.31
C VAL A 22 -3.99 11.59 2.40
N TYR A 23 -4.75 12.66 2.15
CA TYR A 23 -4.27 13.84 1.44
C TYR A 23 -4.56 15.07 2.28
N ASP A 24 -3.52 15.78 2.67
CA ASP A 24 -3.60 16.95 3.54
C ASP A 24 -2.76 18.09 2.95
N PRO A 25 -3.33 19.30 2.77
CA PRO A 25 -2.65 20.43 2.14
C PRO A 25 -1.45 20.95 2.95
N ARG A 26 -1.28 20.58 4.22
CA ARG A 26 -0.06 20.86 5.00
C ARG A 26 1.19 20.21 4.40
N PHE A 27 1.02 19.14 3.63
CA PHE A 27 2.12 18.42 2.99
C PHE A 27 2.11 18.67 1.48
N PRO A 28 3.17 19.27 0.91
CA PRO A 28 3.21 19.60 -0.50
C PRO A 28 3.29 18.34 -1.36
N GLN A 29 2.78 18.43 -2.59
CA GLN A 29 3.06 17.43 -3.62
C GLN A 29 4.58 17.30 -3.82
N ALA A 30 5.07 16.06 -3.88
CA ALA A 30 6.47 15.79 -4.17
C ALA A 30 6.75 15.88 -5.67
N GLN A 31 7.97 16.27 -6.03
CA GLN A 31 8.42 16.29 -7.42
C GLN A 31 8.26 14.91 -8.07
N GLY A 32 7.65 14.86 -9.26
CA GLY A 32 7.37 13.61 -9.99
C GLY A 32 6.08 12.90 -9.59
N GLY A 33 5.44 13.28 -8.48
CA GLY A 33 4.13 12.77 -8.10
C GLY A 33 2.98 13.42 -8.88
N PRO A 34 1.83 12.75 -9.04
CA PRO A 34 0.62 13.38 -9.56
C PRO A 34 0.04 14.39 -8.57
N LYS A 35 -0.82 15.28 -9.06
CA LYS A 35 -1.58 16.21 -8.20
C LYS A 35 -2.46 15.41 -7.21
N PRO A 36 -2.50 15.78 -5.91
CA PRO A 36 -3.48 15.24 -4.98
C PRO A 36 -4.92 15.39 -5.53
N PRO A 37 -5.79 14.39 -5.38
CA PRO A 37 -7.16 14.43 -5.91
C PRO A 37 -8.06 15.44 -5.17
N GLY A 38 -7.64 15.90 -4.00
CA GLY A 38 -8.39 16.84 -3.16
C GLY A 38 -7.84 16.87 -1.74
N ASN A 39 -8.63 17.41 -0.82
CA ASN A 39 -8.35 17.42 0.61
C ASN A 39 -9.12 16.26 1.29
N PHE A 40 -8.41 15.21 1.67
CA PHE A 40 -8.95 14.02 2.34
C PHE A 40 -8.18 13.76 3.63
N PRO A 41 -8.41 14.58 4.67
CA PRO A 41 -7.68 14.50 5.93
C PRO A 41 -8.17 13.31 6.77
N VAL A 42 -7.42 12.99 7.82
CA VAL A 42 -7.77 11.94 8.79
C VAL A 42 -9.20 12.07 9.33
N GLU A 43 -9.68 13.29 9.56
CA GLU A 43 -11.04 13.53 10.04
C GLU A 43 -12.12 13.07 9.04
N ALA A 44 -11.87 13.21 7.73
CA ALA A 44 -12.77 12.65 6.72
C ALA A 44 -12.79 11.13 6.78
N TYR A 45 -11.63 10.51 7.01
CA TYR A 45 -11.54 9.06 7.18
C TYR A 45 -12.24 8.58 8.45
N ARG A 46 -12.12 9.26 9.59
CA ARG A 46 -12.82 8.90 10.84
C ARG A 46 -14.34 8.79 10.66
N ARG A 47 -14.94 9.69 9.87
CA ARG A 47 -16.37 9.60 9.52
C ARG A 47 -16.68 8.36 8.67
N MET A 48 -15.80 8.02 7.73
CA MET A 48 -15.94 6.79 6.94
C MET A 48 -15.78 5.54 7.81
N GLN A 49 -14.77 5.53 8.69
CA GLN A 49 -14.48 4.45 9.62
C GLN A 49 -15.69 4.16 10.53
N ALA A 50 -16.27 5.20 11.13
CA ALA A 50 -17.48 5.08 11.95
C ALA A 50 -18.68 4.54 11.15
N ARG A 51 -18.85 4.98 9.89
CA ARG A 51 -19.93 4.51 9.02
C ARG A 51 -19.76 3.04 8.59
N LEU A 52 -18.53 2.58 8.38
CA LEU A 52 -18.23 1.23 7.95
C LEU A 52 -18.11 0.23 9.10
N GLY A 53 -17.99 0.70 10.35
CA GLY A 53 -17.78 -0.16 11.51
C GLY A 53 -16.38 -0.81 11.56
N VAL A 54 -15.41 -0.28 10.81
CA VAL A 54 -14.01 -0.75 10.86
C VAL A 54 -13.25 -0.04 11.98
N SER A 55 -12.26 -0.70 12.58
CA SER A 55 -11.52 -0.14 13.73
C SER A 55 -10.01 -0.05 13.49
N ARG A 56 -9.47 -0.89 12.61
CA ARG A 56 -8.06 -0.86 12.21
C ARG A 56 -7.91 -0.33 10.79
N VAL A 57 -6.76 0.28 10.51
CA VAL A 57 -6.47 0.87 9.20
C VAL A 57 -5.01 0.75 8.82
N VAL A 58 -4.75 0.54 7.53
CA VAL A 58 -3.44 0.66 6.91
C VAL A 58 -3.44 1.85 5.95
N ILE A 59 -2.65 2.88 6.28
CA ILE A 59 -2.45 4.06 5.44
C ILE A 59 -1.30 3.79 4.48
N VAL A 60 -1.61 3.75 3.19
CA VAL A 60 -0.63 3.48 2.14
C VAL A 60 -0.16 4.80 1.55
N GLN A 61 1.16 4.96 1.42
CA GLN A 61 1.78 6.14 0.83
C GLN A 61 1.24 6.40 -0.59
N PRO A 62 0.58 7.55 -0.83
CA PRO A 62 0.06 7.88 -2.15
C PRO A 62 1.17 8.40 -3.07
N ASN A 63 1.02 8.18 -4.36
CA ASN A 63 2.00 8.61 -5.36
C ASN A 63 2.26 10.13 -5.35
N ALA A 64 1.29 10.94 -4.92
CA ALA A 64 1.42 12.39 -4.89
C ALA A 64 2.58 12.88 -4.00
N TYR A 65 2.93 12.11 -2.97
CA TYR A 65 4.00 12.45 -2.03
C TYR A 65 5.29 11.65 -2.24
N GLN A 66 5.34 10.77 -3.26
CA GLN A 66 6.53 9.97 -3.58
C GLN A 66 7.14 9.31 -2.32
N ASP A 67 8.42 9.53 -2.02
CA ASP A 67 9.12 9.00 -0.84
C ASP A 67 9.02 9.89 0.42
N ASP A 68 8.27 10.99 0.35
CA ASP A 68 7.96 11.83 1.52
C ASP A 68 6.82 11.24 2.33
N ASN A 69 7.16 10.38 3.30
CA ASN A 69 6.19 9.70 4.15
C ASN A 69 5.58 10.58 5.26
N ARG A 70 5.91 11.88 5.34
CA ARG A 70 5.49 12.72 6.49
C ARG A 70 3.97 12.79 6.65
N CYS A 71 3.22 12.89 5.55
CA CYS A 71 1.75 12.88 5.59
C CYS A 71 1.21 11.55 6.11
N THR A 72 1.76 10.43 5.63
CA THR A 72 1.38 9.07 6.09
C THR A 72 1.70 8.85 7.57
N VAL A 73 2.89 9.24 8.02
CA VAL A 73 3.31 9.09 9.43
C VAL A 73 2.48 9.99 10.36
N ASP A 74 2.21 11.23 9.96
CA ASP A 74 1.31 12.14 10.68
C ASP A 74 -0.11 11.56 10.79
N ALA A 75 -0.63 10.98 9.70
CA ALA A 75 -1.93 10.32 9.71
C ALA A 75 -1.98 9.11 10.67
N ILE A 76 -0.93 8.28 10.70
CA ILE A 76 -0.82 7.17 11.66
C ILE A 76 -0.86 7.69 13.09
N ALA A 77 -0.09 8.75 13.40
CA ALA A 77 -0.08 9.33 14.74
C ALA A 77 -1.46 9.86 15.15
N GLN A 78 -2.19 10.51 14.25
CA GLN A 78 -3.55 11.00 14.51
C GLN A 78 -4.58 9.88 14.70
N LEU A 79 -4.42 8.75 14.00
CA LEU A 79 -5.35 7.60 14.08
C LEU A 79 -5.03 6.66 15.26
N GLY A 80 -3.80 6.69 15.77
CA GLY A 80 -3.39 6.02 17.00
C GLY A 80 -2.99 4.56 16.81
N ALA A 81 -3.11 3.76 17.88
CA ALA A 81 -2.53 2.42 17.96
C ALA A 81 -3.04 1.44 16.88
N ASP A 82 -4.28 1.62 16.42
CA ASP A 82 -4.95 0.79 15.42
C ASP A 82 -4.59 1.14 13.97
N ALA A 83 -3.75 2.15 13.76
CA ALA A 83 -3.20 2.51 12.46
C ALA A 83 -1.79 1.96 12.25
N LYS A 84 -1.52 1.48 11.04
CA LYS A 84 -0.18 1.19 10.52
C LYS A 84 -0.05 1.78 9.13
N GLY A 85 1.16 1.80 8.59
CA GLY A 85 1.36 2.31 7.24
C GLY A 85 2.24 1.45 6.34
N VAL A 86 2.11 1.71 5.06
CA VAL A 86 3.02 1.24 4.01
C VAL A 86 3.68 2.47 3.40
N GLY A 87 5.00 2.56 3.53
CA GLY A 87 5.78 3.70 3.11
C GLY A 87 6.51 3.48 1.78
N VAL A 88 7.26 4.49 1.37
CA VAL A 88 8.19 4.45 0.23
C VAL A 88 9.53 4.99 0.70
N VAL A 89 10.63 4.31 0.36
CA VAL A 89 11.99 4.75 0.69
C VAL A 89 12.90 4.62 -0.52
N LYS A 90 13.87 5.54 -0.67
CA LYS A 90 14.89 5.47 -1.72
C LYS A 90 15.96 4.41 -1.43
N PRO A 91 16.69 3.90 -2.44
CA PRO A 91 17.81 2.98 -2.24
C PRO A 91 18.90 3.48 -1.28
N SER A 92 19.07 4.80 -1.18
CA SER A 92 20.02 5.45 -0.26
C SER A 92 19.53 5.56 1.19
N VAL A 93 18.36 4.99 1.52
CA VAL A 93 17.81 5.04 2.88
C VAL A 93 18.78 4.41 3.89
N THR A 94 18.95 5.08 5.02
CA THR A 94 19.80 4.63 6.13
C THR A 94 18.99 3.80 7.13
N ASP A 95 19.70 3.01 7.93
CA ASP A 95 19.08 2.19 8.97
C ASP A 95 18.36 3.05 10.02
N ALA A 96 18.94 4.21 10.36
CA ALA A 96 18.31 5.17 11.28
C ALA A 96 16.98 5.73 10.72
N GLN A 97 16.90 5.95 9.40
CA GLN A 97 15.65 6.38 8.77
C GLN A 97 14.61 5.26 8.75
N LEU A 98 15.00 4.01 8.45
CA LEU A 98 14.10 2.85 8.47
C LEU A 98 13.56 2.59 9.88
N ASP A 99 14.43 2.69 10.88
CA ASP A 99 14.09 2.57 12.29
C ASP A 99 13.13 3.69 12.74
N ALA A 100 13.37 4.95 12.33
CA ALA A 100 12.46 6.05 12.59
C ALA A 100 11.08 5.84 11.96
N LEU A 101 11.01 5.40 10.70
CA LEU A 101 9.75 5.09 10.02
C LEU A 101 9.02 3.89 10.67
N THR A 102 9.79 2.90 11.14
CA THR A 102 9.26 1.76 11.88
C THR A 102 8.63 2.22 13.21
N ARG A 103 9.30 3.08 13.97
CA ARG A 103 8.69 3.70 15.16
C ARG A 103 7.47 4.55 14.82
N GLY A 104 7.48 5.23 13.68
CA GLY A 104 6.33 5.96 13.13
C GLY A 104 5.16 5.10 12.66
N GLY A 105 5.27 3.77 12.75
CA GLY A 105 4.18 2.83 12.45
C GLY A 105 4.18 2.27 11.03
N ILE A 106 5.19 2.57 10.21
CA ILE A 106 5.35 1.92 8.90
C ILE A 106 5.74 0.45 9.10
N ARG A 107 5.08 -0.46 8.38
CA ARG A 107 5.28 -1.91 8.41
C ARG A 107 5.40 -2.53 7.02
N GLY A 108 5.43 -1.72 5.98
CA GLY A 108 5.55 -2.20 4.62
C GLY A 108 6.18 -1.18 3.69
N ILE A 109 6.71 -1.65 2.57
CA ILE A 109 7.19 -0.83 1.46
C ILE A 109 6.28 -1.02 0.24
N ARG A 110 5.96 0.08 -0.45
CA ARG A 110 5.13 0.06 -1.66
C ARG A 110 5.99 0.14 -2.92
N PHE A 111 5.83 -0.84 -3.79
CA PHE A 111 6.31 -0.83 -5.17
C PHE A 111 5.12 -0.60 -6.10
N MET A 112 5.01 0.59 -6.68
CA MET A 112 3.96 0.94 -7.64
C MET A 112 4.62 1.06 -9.01
N THR A 113 4.52 0.00 -9.81
CA THR A 113 5.28 -0.12 -11.07
C THR A 113 4.52 0.42 -12.28
N LEU A 114 3.34 1.00 -12.05
CA LEU A 114 2.55 1.72 -13.04
C LEU A 114 2.98 3.19 -13.12
N PRO A 115 2.62 3.93 -14.19
CA PRO A 115 2.99 5.33 -14.35
C PRO A 115 2.67 6.20 -13.12
N GLY A 116 3.63 7.04 -12.74
CA GLY A 116 3.54 7.94 -11.57
C GLY A 116 3.86 7.28 -10.23
N GLY A 117 4.18 5.98 -10.19
CA GLY A 117 4.70 5.32 -8.99
C GLY A 117 6.16 5.67 -8.69
N ALA A 118 6.54 5.56 -7.42
CA ALA A 118 7.84 6.03 -6.93
C ALA A 118 8.97 4.99 -7.03
N LEU A 119 8.65 3.69 -6.99
CA LEU A 119 9.62 2.59 -7.02
C LEU A 119 9.22 1.55 -8.06
N GLY A 120 10.18 1.16 -8.89
CA GLY A 120 10.04 0.18 -9.96
C GLY A 120 10.67 -1.19 -9.65
N TRP A 121 10.74 -2.02 -10.69
CA TRP A 121 11.27 -3.39 -10.63
C TRP A 121 12.78 -3.47 -10.39
N ASP A 122 13.53 -2.45 -10.83
CA ASP A 122 14.99 -2.38 -10.79
C ASP A 122 15.56 -2.30 -9.36
N VAL A 123 14.83 -1.66 -8.45
CA VAL A 123 15.22 -1.48 -7.05
C VAL A 123 14.56 -2.46 -6.08
N MET A 124 13.61 -3.26 -6.58
CA MET A 124 12.70 -4.07 -5.75
C MET A 124 13.44 -5.06 -4.86
N ASP A 125 14.28 -5.91 -5.42
CA ASP A 125 14.94 -7.00 -4.69
C ASP A 125 15.82 -6.44 -3.55
N GLY A 126 16.61 -5.40 -3.84
CA GLY A 126 17.50 -4.76 -2.86
C GLY A 126 16.75 -4.04 -1.74
N LEU A 127 15.72 -3.26 -2.08
CA LEU A 127 14.93 -2.54 -1.08
C LEU A 127 14.08 -3.49 -0.24
N ALA A 128 13.45 -4.50 -0.85
CA ALA A 128 12.65 -5.49 -0.14
C ALA A 128 13.50 -6.26 0.87
N ALA A 129 14.71 -6.69 0.48
CA ALA A 129 15.66 -7.32 1.40
C ALA A 129 16.02 -6.39 2.56
N ARG A 130 16.30 -5.12 2.29
CA ARG A 130 16.68 -4.14 3.31
C ARG A 130 15.57 -3.88 4.32
N VAL A 131 14.34 -3.61 3.86
CA VAL A 131 13.24 -3.30 4.79
C VAL A 131 12.73 -4.55 5.53
N HIS A 132 12.93 -5.75 4.96
CA HIS A 132 12.56 -6.99 5.64
C HIS A 132 13.34 -7.20 6.95
N ALA A 133 14.59 -6.73 7.03
CA ALA A 133 15.36 -6.73 8.27
C ALA A 133 14.72 -5.89 9.40
N PHE A 134 13.82 -4.96 9.04
CA PHE A 134 13.01 -4.14 9.97
C PHE A 134 11.60 -4.70 10.19
N GLY A 135 11.34 -5.92 9.70
CA GLY A 135 10.04 -6.59 9.79
C GLY A 135 8.99 -6.07 8.81
N TRP A 136 9.40 -5.36 7.75
CA TRP A 136 8.45 -4.85 6.76
C TRP A 136 8.11 -5.91 5.70
N HIS A 137 6.90 -5.83 5.16
CA HIS A 137 6.45 -6.60 4.00
C HIS A 137 6.43 -5.75 2.72
N ALA A 138 6.46 -6.39 1.56
CA ALA A 138 6.32 -5.70 0.28
C ALA A 138 4.84 -5.63 -0.14
N VAL A 139 4.43 -4.49 -0.70
CA VAL A 139 3.16 -4.30 -1.40
C VAL A 139 3.48 -3.96 -2.84
N VAL A 140 3.02 -4.79 -3.78
CA VAL A 140 3.33 -4.64 -5.21
C VAL A 140 2.06 -4.33 -5.98
N GLN A 141 2.05 -3.19 -6.65
CA GLN A 141 0.98 -2.77 -7.57
C GLN A 141 1.55 -2.69 -8.99
N LEU A 142 0.93 -3.43 -9.91
CA LEU A 142 1.36 -3.60 -11.30
C LEU A 142 0.16 -3.71 -12.23
N ASP A 143 0.37 -3.85 -13.54
CA ASP A 143 -0.66 -4.39 -14.42
C ASP A 143 -0.58 -5.92 -14.38
N GLY A 144 -1.65 -6.55 -13.91
CA GLY A 144 -1.76 -7.99 -13.75
C GLY A 144 -1.45 -8.78 -15.02
N ARG A 145 -1.66 -8.20 -16.21
CA ARG A 145 -1.33 -8.85 -17.50
C ARG A 145 0.15 -9.19 -17.64
N THR A 146 1.02 -8.45 -16.95
CA THR A 146 2.49 -8.61 -16.97
C THR A 146 3.01 -9.56 -15.88
N LEU A 147 2.13 -10.11 -15.02
CA LEU A 147 2.53 -11.01 -13.93
C LEU A 147 3.45 -12.16 -14.38
N PRO A 148 3.21 -12.87 -15.51
CA PRO A 148 4.08 -13.98 -15.92
C PRO A 148 5.55 -13.57 -16.12
N GLU A 149 5.80 -12.31 -16.49
CA GLU A 149 7.15 -11.77 -16.71
C GLU A 149 7.87 -11.46 -15.39
N ARG A 150 7.10 -11.26 -14.31
CA ARG A 150 7.61 -10.81 -13.00
C ARG A 150 7.42 -11.84 -11.88
N GLU A 151 6.69 -12.93 -12.14
CA GLU A 151 6.39 -14.03 -11.21
C GLU A 151 7.64 -14.47 -10.44
N ALA A 152 8.73 -14.77 -11.17
CA ALA A 152 9.97 -15.23 -10.57
C ALA A 152 10.63 -14.17 -9.67
N GLN A 153 10.52 -12.88 -10.00
CA GLN A 153 11.06 -11.79 -9.19
C GLN A 153 10.22 -11.61 -7.92
N ILE A 154 8.90 -11.58 -8.05
CA ILE A 154 7.96 -11.43 -6.93
C ILE A 154 8.12 -12.60 -5.95
N LEU A 155 8.26 -13.83 -6.43
CA LEU A 155 8.46 -15.00 -5.57
C LEU A 155 9.75 -14.94 -4.75
N ARG A 156 10.77 -14.18 -5.17
CA ARG A 156 12.00 -13.98 -4.39
C ARG A 156 11.87 -12.93 -3.28
N LEU A 157 10.76 -12.20 -3.22
CA LEU A 157 10.53 -11.24 -2.13
C LEU A 157 10.58 -11.96 -0.77
N PRO A 158 11.28 -11.40 0.22
CA PRO A 158 11.40 -12.00 1.53
C PRO A 158 10.08 -11.92 2.31
N GLY A 159 9.78 -12.96 3.08
CA GLY A 159 8.62 -13.00 3.96
C GLY A 159 7.27 -12.95 3.22
N ARG A 160 6.32 -12.22 3.80
CA ARG A 160 4.96 -12.03 3.28
C ARG A 160 4.95 -10.85 2.30
N PHE A 161 4.12 -10.92 1.27
CA PHE A 161 3.91 -9.81 0.33
C PHE A 161 2.45 -9.71 -0.12
N ILE A 162 2.07 -8.54 -0.63
CA ILE A 162 0.72 -8.25 -1.11
C ILE A 162 0.77 -7.94 -2.61
N ILE A 163 -0.17 -8.50 -3.37
CA ILE A 163 -0.47 -8.06 -4.73
C ILE A 163 -1.71 -7.15 -4.68
N ASP A 164 -1.48 -5.87 -4.90
CA ASP A 164 -2.50 -4.84 -4.77
C ASP A 164 -3.66 -5.07 -5.75
N HIS A 165 -4.88 -4.80 -5.28
CA HIS A 165 -6.07 -4.63 -6.11
C HIS A 165 -6.38 -5.85 -6.99
N VAL A 166 -6.19 -7.05 -6.45
CA VAL A 166 -6.44 -8.33 -7.14
C VAL A 166 -5.64 -8.41 -8.46
N GLY A 167 -4.41 -7.91 -8.42
CA GLY A 167 -3.51 -7.86 -9.58
C GLY A 167 -3.73 -6.67 -10.51
N LYS A 168 -4.78 -5.85 -10.33
CA LYS A 168 -5.08 -4.65 -11.12
C LYS A 168 -4.91 -4.88 -12.63
N PHE A 169 -5.60 -5.90 -13.15
CA PHE A 169 -5.67 -6.15 -14.59
C PHE A 169 -6.32 -4.94 -15.28
N LEU A 170 -5.51 -4.13 -15.97
CA LEU A 170 -5.98 -2.88 -16.59
C LEU A 170 -7.00 -3.15 -17.69
N ASP A 171 -6.78 -4.24 -18.42
CA ASP A 171 -7.81 -4.89 -19.23
C ASP A 171 -8.17 -6.23 -18.58
N PRO A 172 -9.47 -6.56 -18.42
CA PRO A 172 -9.88 -7.82 -17.85
C PRO A 172 -9.34 -9.03 -18.61
N VAL A 173 -9.02 -10.09 -17.88
CA VAL A 173 -8.61 -11.38 -18.45
C VAL A 173 -9.50 -12.51 -17.90
N PRO A 174 -9.76 -13.58 -18.68
CA PRO A 174 -10.51 -14.72 -18.17
C PRO A 174 -9.68 -15.51 -17.15
N PRO A 175 -10.29 -16.31 -16.25
CA PRO A 175 -9.56 -17.10 -15.23
C PRO A 175 -8.57 -18.13 -15.78
N GLN A 176 -8.69 -18.51 -17.07
CA GLN A 176 -7.78 -19.42 -17.75
C GLN A 176 -6.54 -18.71 -18.31
N HIS A 177 -6.54 -17.37 -18.35
CA HIS A 177 -5.44 -16.59 -18.92
C HIS A 177 -4.13 -16.83 -18.12
N PRO A 178 -2.97 -16.95 -18.79
CA PRO A 178 -1.68 -17.19 -18.11
C PRO A 178 -1.38 -16.19 -17.00
N ALA A 179 -1.73 -14.93 -17.19
CA ALA A 179 -1.55 -13.89 -16.19
C ALA A 179 -2.40 -14.10 -14.92
N PHE A 180 -3.65 -14.57 -15.05
CA PHE A 180 -4.47 -14.93 -13.89
C PHE A 180 -3.93 -16.18 -13.20
N LYS A 181 -3.46 -17.18 -13.96
CA LYS A 181 -2.78 -18.35 -13.40
C LYS A 181 -1.50 -17.98 -12.66
N SER A 182 -0.78 -16.97 -13.12
CA SER A 182 0.39 -16.42 -12.43
C SER A 182 0.01 -15.82 -11.07
N LEU A 183 -1.07 -15.03 -11.01
CA LEU A 183 -1.60 -14.53 -9.73
C LEU A 183 -1.94 -15.69 -8.77
N LEU A 184 -2.62 -16.73 -9.24
CA LEU A 184 -2.96 -17.89 -8.42
C LEU A 184 -1.71 -18.60 -7.89
N LYS A 185 -0.67 -18.78 -8.70
CA LYS A 185 0.60 -19.36 -8.23
C LYS A 185 1.26 -18.53 -7.13
N LEU A 186 1.17 -17.20 -7.21
CA LEU A 186 1.67 -16.33 -6.13
C LEU A 186 0.88 -16.60 -4.83
N VAL A 187 -0.45 -16.72 -4.91
CA VAL A 187 -1.32 -17.09 -3.79
C VAL A 187 -0.98 -18.48 -3.24
N ASP A 188 -0.79 -19.47 -4.12
CA ASP A 188 -0.44 -20.85 -3.78
C ASP A 188 0.90 -20.97 -3.03
N SER A 189 1.76 -19.94 -3.09
CA SER A 189 2.98 -19.89 -2.27
C SER A 189 2.72 -19.80 -0.77
N GLY A 190 1.48 -19.48 -0.35
CA GLY A 190 1.12 -19.27 1.06
C GLY A 190 1.68 -17.98 1.68
N ARG A 191 2.35 -17.13 0.88
CA ARG A 191 2.98 -15.88 1.30
C ARG A 191 2.43 -14.64 0.58
N CYS A 192 1.49 -14.81 -0.34
CA CYS A 192 0.85 -13.73 -1.05
C CYS A 192 -0.55 -13.48 -0.48
N TRP A 193 -0.89 -12.20 -0.30
CA TRP A 193 -2.22 -11.71 0.00
C TRP A 193 -2.74 -10.83 -1.14
#